data_AF-A0A9E3FUD6-F1
#
_entry.id   AF-A0A9E3FUD6-F1
#
_cell.length_a   1.000
_cell.length_b   1.000
_cell.length_c   1.000
_cell.angle_alpha   90.00
_cell.angle_beta   90.00
_cell.angle_gamma   90.00
#
_symmetry.space_group_name_H-M   'P 1'
#
loop_
_entity.id
_entity.type
_entity.pdbx_description
1 polymer ?
#
loop_
_entity_poly.entity_id
_entity_poly.type
_entity_poly.pdbx_seq_one_letter_code
_entity_poly.pdbx_strand_id
1 'polypeptide(L)'
;MFKVEDIQNYGKEQLEQVVSSASGVQSGLHAIATAYGDYTKKSFEDTKAFVEKLSGVKSLDKAIEAQSEYAKSAYETLIADSQKIAGLYGDLAKQAFRPIEGLVAKFTPPAR
;
A
#
# COMPACT_ATOMS: atom_id res chain seq x y z
N MET A 1 43.41 15.57 -0.76
CA MET A 1 43.72 14.48 -1.71
C MET A 1 42.56 13.51 -1.66
N PHE A 2 41.85 13.30 -2.77
CA PHE A 2 40.86 12.23 -2.88
C PHE A 2 41.60 10.90 -2.89
N LYS A 3 41.33 10.00 -1.93
CA LYS A 3 41.93 8.66 -1.92
C LYS A 3 41.11 7.73 -2.81
N VAL A 4 41.77 6.77 -3.45
CA VAL A 4 41.11 5.71 -4.24
C VAL A 4 40.12 4.91 -3.37
N GLU A 5 40.43 4.74 -2.08
CA GLU A 5 39.54 4.12 -1.08
C GLU A 5 38.22 4.90 -0.89
N ASP A 6 38.25 6.24 -0.92
CA ASP A 6 37.03 7.06 -0.77
C ASP A 6 36.11 6.88 -1.98
N ILE A 7 36.68 6.76 -3.18
CA ILE A 7 35.94 6.50 -4.42
C ILE A 7 35.35 5.08 -4.43
N GLN A 8 36.10 4.09 -3.95
CA GLN A 8 35.60 2.71 -3.84
C GLN A 8 34.49 2.57 -2.80
N ASN A 9 34.62 3.20 -1.63
CA ASN A 9 33.60 3.17 -0.58
C ASN A 9 32.33 3.88 -1.03
N TYR A 10 32.47 5.06 -1.66
CA TYR A 10 31.34 5.77 -2.24
C TYR A 10 30.60 4.95 -3.31
N GLY A 11 31.34 4.26 -4.19
CA GLY A 11 30.74 3.37 -5.19
C GLY A 11 29.96 2.19 -4.57
N LYS A 12 30.45 1.62 -3.47
CA LYS A 12 29.76 0.56 -2.73
C LYS A 12 28.48 1.07 -2.07
N GLU A 13 28.54 2.20 -1.36
CA GLU A 13 27.36 2.81 -0.73
C GLU A 13 26.25 3.10 -1.75
N GLN A 14 26.61 3.62 -2.94
CA GLN A 14 25.66 3.88 -4.02
C GLN A 14 25.01 2.60 -4.54
N LEU A 15 25.79 1.52 -4.74
CA LEU A 15 25.26 0.23 -5.16
C LEU A 15 24.31 -0.37 -4.12
N GLU A 16 24.67 -0.31 -2.83
CA GLU A 16 23.81 -0.78 -1.73
C GLU A 16 22.50 0.03 -1.66
N GLN A 17 22.56 1.35 -1.83
CA GLN A 17 21.37 2.20 -1.88
C GLN A 17 20.46 1.87 -3.05
N VAL A 18 21.02 1.63 -4.24
CA VAL A 18 20.24 1.24 -5.43
C VAL A 18 19.58 -0.12 -5.24
N VAL A 19 20.32 -1.11 -4.74
CA VAL A 19 19.78 -2.46 -4.48
C VAL A 19 18.68 -2.41 -3.42
N SER A 20 18.88 -1.66 -2.33
CA SER A 20 17.87 -1.48 -1.30
C SER A 20 16.62 -0.74 -1.81
N SER A 21 16.78 0.20 -2.74
CA SER A 21 15.64 0.93 -3.31
C SER A 21 14.84 0.04 -4.26
N ALA A 22 15.52 -0.75 -5.10
CA ALA A 22 14.89 -1.69 -6.01
C ALA A 22 14.11 -2.78 -5.27
N SER A 23 14.69 -3.37 -4.21
CA SER A 23 14.01 -4.36 -3.38
C SER A 23 12.81 -3.76 -2.63
N GLY A 24 12.95 -2.54 -2.11
CA GLY A 24 11.85 -1.81 -1.48
C GLY A 24 10.67 -1.61 -2.45
N VAL A 25 10.94 -1.04 -3.64
CA VAL A 25 9.92 -0.83 -4.68
C VAL A 25 9.21 -2.14 -5.04
N GLN A 26 9.97 -3.22 -5.24
CA GLN A 26 9.40 -4.54 -5.53
C GLN A 26 8.47 -5.02 -4.40
N SER A 27 8.90 -4.91 -3.14
CA SER A 27 8.07 -5.26 -1.97
C SER A 27 6.82 -4.39 -1.86
N GLY A 28 6.93 -3.09 -2.11
CA GLY A 28 5.80 -2.16 -2.10
C GLY A 28 4.76 -2.51 -3.16
N LEU A 29 5.20 -2.82 -4.39
CA LEU A 29 4.30 -3.29 -5.45
C LEU A 29 3.61 -4.60 -5.09
N HIS A 30 4.33 -5.55 -4.49
CA HIS A 30 3.74 -6.80 -4.03
C HIS A 30 2.67 -6.55 -2.95
N ALA A 31 2.96 -5.68 -1.97
CA ALA A 31 2.01 -5.33 -0.91
C ALA A 31 0.73 -4.67 -1.48
N ILE A 32 0.86 -3.80 -2.48
CA ILE A 32 -0.29 -3.20 -3.18
C ILE A 32 -1.13 -4.30 -3.87
N ALA A 33 -0.48 -5.19 -4.62
CA ALA A 33 -1.17 -6.30 -5.29
C ALA A 33 -1.91 -7.21 -4.29
N THR A 34 -1.27 -7.53 -3.16
CA THR A 34 -1.92 -8.26 -2.06
C THR A 34 -3.13 -7.52 -1.51
N ALA A 35 -3.02 -6.21 -1.26
CA ALA A 35 -4.15 -5.43 -0.73
C ALA A 35 -5.36 -5.42 -1.66
N TYR A 36 -5.16 -5.30 -2.98
CA TYR A 36 -6.25 -5.44 -3.95
C TYR A 36 -6.83 -6.85 -3.98
N GLY A 37 -5.98 -7.88 -3.85
CA GLY A 37 -6.41 -9.27 -3.75
C GLY A 37 -7.28 -9.53 -2.53
N ASP A 38 -6.87 -9.03 -1.36
CA ASP A 38 -7.61 -9.11 -0.10
C ASP A 38 -8.98 -8.42 -0.22
N TYR A 39 -9.03 -7.19 -0.74
CA TYR A 39 -10.27 -6.44 -0.95
C TYR A 39 -11.23 -7.20 -1.88
N THR A 40 -10.71 -7.76 -2.98
CA THR A 40 -11.50 -8.52 -3.95
C THR A 40 -12.09 -9.76 -3.30
N LYS A 41 -11.27 -10.50 -2.53
CA LYS A 41 -11.71 -11.69 -1.81
C LYS A 41 -12.81 -11.34 -0.79
N LYS A 42 -12.60 -10.30 0.02
CA LYS A 42 -13.58 -9.81 1.01
C LYS A 42 -14.90 -9.42 0.34
N SER A 43 -14.83 -8.67 -0.75
CA SER A 43 -16.02 -8.23 -1.51
C SER A 43 -16.83 -9.42 -2.04
N PHE A 44 -16.14 -10.46 -2.51
CA PHE A 44 -16.79 -11.68 -2.98
C PHE A 44 -17.46 -12.46 -1.83
N GLU A 45 -16.77 -12.62 -0.70
CA GLU A 45 -17.30 -13.27 0.50
C GLU A 45 -18.55 -12.53 1.04
N ASP A 46 -18.50 -11.19 1.11
CA ASP A 46 -19.61 -10.36 1.58
C ASP A 46 -20.80 -10.41 0.62
N THR A 47 -20.55 -10.38 -0.69
CA THR A 47 -21.61 -10.52 -1.70
C THR A 47 -22.27 -11.89 -1.61
N LYS A 48 -21.49 -12.96 -1.44
CA LYS A 48 -22.01 -14.31 -1.26
C LYS A 48 -22.91 -14.38 -0.02
N ALA A 49 -22.44 -13.88 1.12
CA ALA A 49 -23.20 -13.86 2.36
C ALA A 49 -24.51 -13.06 2.21
N PHE A 50 -24.48 -11.94 1.48
CA PHE A 50 -25.67 -11.15 1.17
C PHE A 50 -26.68 -11.93 0.31
N VAL A 51 -26.22 -12.61 -0.75
CA VAL A 51 -27.09 -13.44 -1.59
C VAL A 51 -27.71 -14.59 -0.80
N GLU A 52 -26.92 -15.27 0.04
CA GLU A 52 -27.43 -16.32 0.93
C GLU A 52 -28.51 -15.77 1.87
N LYS A 53 -28.25 -14.63 2.52
CA LYS A 53 -29.23 -13.96 3.39
C LYS A 53 -30.50 -13.58 2.63
N LEU A 54 -30.38 -12.96 1.45
CA LEU A 54 -31.51 -12.57 0.61
C LEU A 54 -32.34 -13.78 0.16
N SER A 55 -31.70 -14.91 -0.15
CA SER A 55 -32.44 -16.10 -0.59
C SER A 55 -33.36 -16.68 0.50
N GLY A 56 -33.08 -16.38 1.77
CA GLY A 56 -33.83 -16.89 2.92
C GLY A 56 -34.92 -15.96 3.48
N VAL A 57 -35.01 -14.70 3.04
CA VAL A 57 -36.00 -13.76 3.59
C VAL A 57 -37.40 -13.97 3.00
N LYS A 58 -38.44 -13.77 3.82
CA LYS A 58 -39.85 -14.01 3.44
C LYS A 58 -40.71 -12.74 3.39
N SER A 59 -40.12 -11.57 3.63
CA SER A 59 -40.81 -10.28 3.58
C SER A 59 -39.91 -9.19 3.03
N LEU A 60 -40.54 -8.13 2.51
CA LEU A 60 -39.83 -6.98 1.97
C LEU A 60 -39.00 -6.27 3.03
N ASP A 61 -39.53 -6.11 4.25
CA ASP A 61 -38.81 -5.46 5.36
C ASP A 61 -37.49 -6.17 5.67
N LYS A 62 -37.48 -7.51 5.64
CA LYS A 62 -36.27 -8.30 5.85
C LYS A 62 -35.29 -8.24 4.69
N ALA A 63 -35.78 -8.08 3.46
CA ALA A 63 -34.91 -7.82 2.31
C ALA A 63 -34.22 -6.44 2.42
N ILE A 64 -34.95 -5.41 2.85
CA ILE A 64 -34.41 -4.06 3.07
C ILE A 64 -33.36 -4.07 4.19
N GLU A 65 -33.61 -4.79 5.27
CA GLU A 65 -32.64 -4.97 6.37
C GLU A 65 -31.35 -5.62 5.85
N ALA A 66 -31.45 -6.73 5.10
CA ALA A 66 -30.30 -7.40 4.49
C ALA A 66 -29.50 -6.50 3.54
N GLN A 67 -30.19 -5.73 2.68
CA GLN A 67 -29.55 -4.79 1.76
C GLN A 67 -28.84 -3.66 2.50
N SER A 68 -29.44 -3.15 3.58
CA SER A 68 -28.91 -2.05 4.37
C SER A 68 -27.65 -2.47 5.14
N GLU A 69 -27.66 -3.67 5.72
CA GLU A 69 -26.47 -4.25 6.35
C GLU A 69 -25.33 -4.48 5.35
N TYR A 70 -25.64 -5.05 4.18
CA TYR A 70 -24.64 -5.24 3.12
C TYR A 70 -24.06 -3.90 2.66
N ALA A 71 -24.90 -2.90 2.43
CA ALA A 71 -24.44 -1.57 2.01
C ALA A 71 -23.53 -0.92 3.07
N LYS A 72 -23.90 -1.03 4.35
CA LYS A 72 -23.07 -0.53 5.45
C LYS A 72 -21.72 -1.23 5.51
N SER A 73 -21.71 -2.57 5.48
CA SER A 73 -20.47 -3.37 5.50
C SER A 73 -19.59 -3.07 4.29
N ALA A 74 -20.17 -3.00 3.09
CA ALA A 74 -19.45 -2.68 1.87
C ALA A 74 -18.80 -1.28 1.93
N TYR A 75 -19.52 -0.29 2.49
CA TYR A 75 -18.98 1.04 2.69
C TYR A 75 -17.80 1.06 3.68
N GLU A 76 -17.94 0.41 4.83
CA GLU A 76 -16.88 0.32 5.84
C GLU A 76 -15.62 -0.37 5.26
N THR A 77 -15.79 -1.49 4.56
CA THR A 77 -14.71 -2.20 3.88
C THR A 77 -14.04 -1.30 2.83
N LEU A 78 -14.82 -0.64 1.97
CA LEU A 78 -14.29 0.24 0.92
C LEU A 78 -13.41 1.35 1.50
N ILE A 79 -13.86 2.02 2.56
CA ILE A 79 -13.10 3.10 3.19
C ILE A 79 -11.81 2.55 3.80
N ALA A 80 -11.89 1.46 4.57
CA ALA A 80 -10.73 0.87 5.22
C ALA A 80 -9.66 0.42 4.20
N ASP A 81 -10.06 -0.32 3.15
CA ASP A 81 -9.13 -0.81 2.14
C ASP A 81 -8.60 0.32 1.25
N SER A 82 -9.41 1.34 0.94
CA SER A 82 -8.92 2.52 0.22
C SER A 82 -7.84 3.26 1.00
N GLN A 83 -8.02 3.43 2.32
CA GLN A 83 -7.01 4.03 3.19
C GLN A 83 -5.74 3.17 3.25
N LYS A 84 -5.87 1.86 3.36
CA LYS A 84 -4.73 0.91 3.33
C LYS A 84 -3.95 1.03 2.01
N ILE A 85 -4.64 0.98 0.87
CA ILE A 85 -4.01 1.08 -0.45
C ILE A 85 -3.34 2.44 -0.65
N ALA A 86 -4.00 3.54 -0.25
CA ALA A 86 -3.40 4.87 -0.30
C ALA A 86 -2.13 4.97 0.55
N GLY A 87 -2.13 4.37 1.74
CA GLY A 87 -0.94 4.27 2.60
C GLY A 87 0.20 3.52 1.92
N LEU A 88 -0.09 2.37 1.29
CA LEU A 88 0.90 1.57 0.55
C LEU A 88 1.53 2.33 -0.63
N TYR A 89 0.73 3.09 -1.39
CA TYR A 89 1.26 3.96 -2.43
C TYR A 89 2.13 5.09 -1.87
N GLY A 90 1.75 5.67 -0.73
CA GLY A 90 2.57 6.65 -0.02
C GLY A 90 3.92 6.07 0.41
N ASP A 91 3.94 4.85 0.95
CA ASP A 91 5.17 4.19 1.36
C ASP A 91 6.05 3.78 0.17
N LEU A 92 5.44 3.33 -0.93
CA LEU A 92 6.14 3.09 -2.18
C LEU A 92 6.81 4.36 -2.71
N ALA A 93 6.10 5.49 -2.69
CA ALA A 93 6.67 6.77 -3.10
C ALA A 93 7.87 7.16 -2.23
N LYS A 94 7.75 7.07 -0.89
CA LYS A 94 8.88 7.32 0.02
C LYS A 94 10.08 6.46 -0.32
N GLN A 95 9.89 5.16 -0.55
CA GLN A 95 10.97 4.24 -0.89
C GLN A 95 11.63 4.58 -2.23
N ALA A 96 10.84 4.98 -3.23
CA ALA A 96 11.35 5.40 -4.53
C ALA A 96 12.15 6.72 -4.47
N PHE A 97 11.76 7.64 -3.58
CA PHE A 97 12.39 8.96 -3.45
C PHE A 97 13.53 9.04 -2.40
N ARG A 98 13.72 8.02 -1.55
CA ARG A 98 14.83 7.95 -0.57
C ARG A 98 16.22 8.30 -1.14
N PRO A 99 16.62 7.82 -2.34
CA PRO A 99 17.92 8.18 -2.90
C PRO A 99 18.09 9.69 -3.12
N ILE A 100 17.00 10.41 -3.41
CA ILE A 100 17.01 11.86 -3.61
C ILE A 100 17.15 12.60 -2.27
N GLU A 101 16.49 12.13 -1.20
CA GLU A 101 16.63 12.70 0.15
C GLU A 101 18.10 12.63 0.63
N GLY A 102 18.77 11.50 0.41
CA GLY A 102 20.19 11.33 0.76
C GLY A 102 21.11 12.24 -0.04
N LEU A 103 20.78 12.57 -1.29
CA LEU A 103 21.50 13.53 -2.11
C LEU A 103 21.29 14.96 -1.59
N VAL A 104 20.05 15.37 -1.32
CA VAL A 104 19.74 16.73 -0.80
C VAL A 104 20.42 16.98 0.54
N ALA A 105 20.44 15.99 1.44
CA ALA A 105 21.16 16.09 2.71
C ALA A 105 22.68 16.31 2.54
N LYS A 106 23.29 15.76 1.48
CA LYS A 106 24.71 15.99 1.15
C LYS A 106 24.99 17.38 0.57
N PHE A 107 23.99 18.06 -0.01
CA PHE A 107 24.15 19.39 -0.65
C PHE A 107 23.57 20.55 0.18
N THR A 108 22.94 20.27 1.32
CA THR A 108 22.45 21.31 2.23
C THR A 108 23.63 21.76 3.13
N PRO A 109 24.06 23.03 3.08
CA PRO A 109 25.08 23.52 4.00
C PRO A 109 24.56 23.43 5.45
N PRO A 110 25.43 23.15 6.45
CA PRO A 110 25.00 23.19 7.84
C PRO A 110 24.43 24.58 8.15
N ALA A 111 23.26 24.62 8.79
CA ALA A 111 22.65 25.86 9.23
C ALA A 111 23.67 26.64 10.09
N ARG A 112 23.91 27.90 9.73
CA ARG A 112 24.80 28.82 10.46
C ARG A 112 24.31 29.06 11.88
#